data_AF-A0A2E9ZSC2-F1
#
_entry.id   AF-A0A2E9ZSC2-F1
#
_cell.length_a   1.000
_cell.length_b   1.000
_cell.length_c   1.000
_cell.angle_alpha   90.00
_cell.angle_beta   90.00
_cell.angle_gamma   90.00
#
_symmetry.space_group_name_H-M   'P 1'
#
loop_
_entity.id
_entity.type
_entity.pdbx_description
1 polymer ?
#
loop_
_entity_poly.entity_id
_entity_poly.type
_entity_poly.pdbx_seq_one_letter_code
_entity_poly.pdbx_strand_id
1 'polypeptide(L)'
;MKRFVTLFTLFAGLLTVAEAKSERPNILFVFTDDHAPHAIGTYNGWLKSVNPTPVIDKLARDGMLFEKSFCSNSICGPSRAVILSGKHSHKNGFMN
;
A
#
# COMPACT_ATOMS: atom_id res chain seq x y z
N MET A 1 50.02 25.72 10.03
CA MET A 1 48.85 25.57 10.93
C MET A 1 47.54 26.01 10.28
N LYS A 2 47.45 27.21 9.70
CA LYS A 2 46.21 27.70 9.03
C LYS A 2 45.70 26.77 7.90
N ARG A 3 46.58 26.23 7.05
CA ARG A 3 46.23 25.28 5.96
C ARG A 3 45.64 23.95 6.47
N PHE A 4 46.09 23.43 7.61
CA PHE A 4 45.56 22.20 8.22
C PHE A 4 44.16 22.43 8.79
N VAL A 5 43.92 23.58 9.42
CA VAL A 5 42.59 23.97 9.93
C VAL A 5 41.60 24.17 8.78
N THR A 6 42.03 24.75 7.66
CA THR A 6 41.20 24.90 6.45
C THR A 6 40.85 23.57 5.80
N LEU A 7 41.79 22.62 5.73
CA LEU A 7 41.49 21.27 5.20
C LEU A 7 40.54 20.49 6.12
N PHE A 8 40.70 20.62 7.45
CA PHE A 8 39.84 19.94 8.42
C PHE A 8 38.40 20.46 8.39
N THR A 9 38.21 21.77 8.21
CA THR A 9 36.89 22.39 8.05
C THR A 9 36.23 22.03 6.70
N LEU A 10 37.01 21.90 5.62
CA LEU A 10 36.49 21.42 4.33
C LEU A 10 36.02 19.95 4.41
N PHE A 11 36.77 19.10 5.13
CA PHE A 11 36.45 17.68 5.27
C PHE A 11 35.23 17.46 6.18
N ALA A 12 35.10 18.24 7.26
CA ALA A 12 33.93 18.22 8.12
C ALA A 12 32.64 18.68 7.39
N GLY A 13 32.76 19.65 6.48
CA GLY A 13 31.64 20.11 5.66
C GLY A 13 31.14 19.09 4.62
N LEU A 14 32.00 18.20 4.13
CA LEU A 14 31.59 17.12 3.22
C LEU A 14 30.82 15.99 3.93
N LEU A 15 31.08 15.74 5.21
CA LEU A 15 30.40 14.68 5.97
C LEU A 15 28.97 15.04 6.37
N THR A 16 28.62 16.34 6.36
CA THR A 16 27.29 16.83 6.77
C THR A 16 26.23 16.82 5.68
N VAL A 17 26.55 16.42 4.44
CA VAL A 17 25.60 16.34 3.31
C VAL A 17 25.07 14.91 3.09
N ALA A 18 24.91 14.14 4.18
CA ALA A 18 24.08 12.95 4.14
C ALA A 18 22.63 13.40 4.37
N GLU A 19 21.95 13.80 3.30
CA GLU A 19 20.53 14.14 3.35
C GLU A 19 19.75 12.91 3.80
N ALA A 20 19.15 12.99 5.00
CA ALA A 20 18.23 11.98 5.49
C ALA A 20 17.03 11.94 4.54
N LYS A 21 17.08 11.01 3.58
CA LYS A 21 16.02 10.75 2.62
C LYS A 21 14.71 10.65 3.41
N SER A 22 13.76 11.53 3.10
CA SER A 22 12.41 11.52 3.67
C SER A 22 11.91 10.08 3.84
N GLU A 23 11.74 9.63 5.09
CA GLU A 23 11.34 8.26 5.47
C GLU A 23 9.90 7.91 5.04
N ARG A 24 9.23 8.77 4.26
CA ARG A 24 7.87 8.52 3.82
C ARG A 24 7.85 7.44 2.74
N PRO A 25 7.16 6.31 2.96
CA PRO A 25 7.07 5.26 1.96
C PRO A 25 6.20 5.72 0.79
N ASN A 26 6.46 5.16 -0.39
CA ASN A 26 5.52 5.24 -1.50
C ASN A 26 4.33 4.30 -1.21
N ILE A 27 3.11 4.78 -1.43
CA ILE A 27 1.89 3.98 -1.26
C ILE A 27 1.32 3.66 -2.64
N LEU A 28 1.29 2.36 -2.99
CA LEU A 28 0.58 1.86 -4.16
C LEU A 28 -0.71 1.20 -3.71
N PHE A 29 -1.85 1.79 -4.07
CA PHE A 29 -3.18 1.24 -3.80
C PHE A 29 -3.74 0.57 -5.06
N VAL A 30 -3.85 -0.76 -5.04
CA VAL A 30 -4.44 -1.56 -6.13
C VAL A 30 -5.83 -2.00 -5.72
N PHE A 31 -6.83 -1.66 -6.54
CA PHE A 31 -8.23 -1.99 -6.30
C PHE A 31 -8.83 -2.63 -7.56
N THR A 32 -9.50 -3.77 -7.39
CA THR A 32 -10.10 -4.55 -8.48
C THR A 32 -11.62 -4.58 -8.34
N ASP A 33 -12.33 -4.51 -9.46
CA ASP A 33 -13.80 -4.61 -9.48
C ASP A 33 -14.27 -6.07 -9.36
N ASP A 34 -15.36 -6.29 -8.63
CA ASP A 34 -16.04 -7.59 -8.46
C ASP A 34 -15.14 -8.80 -8.12
N HIS A 35 -13.99 -8.56 -7.46
CA HIS A 35 -13.02 -9.60 -7.20
C HIS A 35 -13.37 -10.40 -5.94
N ALA A 36 -14.08 -11.51 -6.13
CA ALA A 36 -14.46 -12.41 -5.04
C ALA A 36 -13.24 -13.02 -4.33
N PRO A 37 -13.25 -13.16 -2.98
CA PRO A 37 -12.15 -13.78 -2.23
C PRO A 37 -11.79 -15.18 -2.72
N HIS A 38 -12.79 -15.96 -3.14
CA HIS A 38 -12.58 -17.32 -3.64
C HIS A 38 -11.76 -17.38 -4.94
N ALA A 39 -11.70 -16.29 -5.70
CA ALA A 39 -10.91 -16.20 -6.94
C ALA A 39 -9.42 -15.90 -6.68
N ILE A 40 -9.02 -15.62 -5.44
CA ILE A 40 -7.63 -15.39 -5.04
C ILE A 40 -7.10 -16.64 -4.33
N GLY A 41 -6.01 -17.20 -4.84
CA GLY A 41 -5.44 -18.48 -4.42
C GLY A 41 -5.08 -18.56 -2.92
N THR A 42 -4.55 -17.48 -2.34
CA THR A 42 -4.16 -17.42 -0.93
C THR A 42 -5.33 -17.58 0.06
N TYR A 43 -6.57 -17.26 -0.36
CA TYR A 43 -7.76 -17.50 0.48
C TYR A 43 -8.26 -18.95 0.42
N ASN A 44 -7.57 -19.83 -0.33
CA ASN A 44 -7.86 -21.26 -0.40
C ASN A 44 -9.32 -21.60 -0.76
N GLY A 45 -9.93 -20.79 -1.62
CA GLY A 45 -11.27 -21.03 -2.15
C GLY A 45 -11.33 -22.15 -3.19
N TRP A 46 -12.56 -22.52 -3.57
CA TRP A 46 -12.87 -23.59 -4.53
C TRP A 46 -12.37 -23.30 -5.96
N LEU A 47 -12.00 -22.06 -6.30
CA LEU A 47 -11.45 -21.70 -7.60
C LEU A 47 -9.92 -21.79 -7.67
N LYS A 48 -9.21 -22.08 -6.57
CA LYS A 48 -7.73 -22.03 -6.53
C LYS A 48 -7.06 -22.92 -7.59
N SER A 49 -7.60 -24.10 -7.86
CA SER A 49 -7.04 -25.03 -8.85
C SER A 49 -7.24 -24.60 -10.30
N VAL A 50 -8.29 -23.82 -10.57
CA VAL A 50 -8.67 -23.39 -11.93
C VAL A 50 -8.27 -21.94 -12.22
N ASN A 51 -8.06 -21.11 -11.19
CA ASN A 51 -7.65 -19.71 -11.29
C ASN A 51 -6.45 -19.42 -10.35
N PRO A 52 -5.23 -19.86 -10.71
CA PRO A 52 -4.05 -19.61 -9.88
C PRO A 52 -3.63 -18.13 -9.92
N THR A 53 -3.31 -17.55 -8.76
CA THR A 53 -2.88 -16.14 -8.63
C THR A 53 -1.46 -16.01 -8.06
N PRO A 54 -0.42 -16.58 -8.70
CA PRO A 54 0.90 -16.77 -8.08
C PRO A 54 1.58 -15.47 -7.62
N VAL A 55 1.35 -14.35 -8.31
CA VAL A 55 1.92 -13.04 -7.95
C VAL A 55 1.21 -12.44 -6.74
N ILE A 56 -0.12 -12.56 -6.65
CA ILE A 56 -0.91 -12.10 -5.49
C ILE A 56 -0.59 -12.99 -4.28
N ASP A 57 -0.47 -14.30 -4.49
CA ASP A 57 -0.13 -15.26 -3.44
C ASP A 57 1.27 -14.97 -2.87
N LYS A 58 2.24 -14.60 -3.72
CA LYS A 58 3.56 -14.14 -3.27
C LYS A 58 3.44 -12.86 -2.44
N LEU A 59 2.66 -11.87 -2.89
CA LEU A 59 2.45 -10.62 -2.15
C LEU A 59 1.85 -10.87 -0.76
N ALA A 60 0.90 -11.78 -0.65
CA ALA A 60 0.31 -12.16 0.64
C ALA A 60 1.33 -12.87 1.56
N ARG A 61 2.18 -13.77 1.02
CA ARG A 61 3.24 -14.45 1.79
C ARG A 61 4.34 -13.49 2.27
N ASP A 62 4.71 -12.53 1.45
CA ASP A 62 5.77 -11.55 1.76
C ASP A 62 5.27 -10.42 2.67
N GLY A 63 3.95 -10.37 2.94
CA GLY A 63 3.29 -9.30 3.68
C GLY A 63 2.23 -9.83 4.64
N MET A 64 1.00 -9.33 4.48
CA MET A 64 -0.12 -9.66 5.34
C MET A 64 -1.36 -9.99 4.51
N LEU A 65 -2.15 -10.95 5.00
CA LEU A 65 -3.46 -11.33 4.47
C LEU A 65 -4.56 -10.92 5.46
N PHE A 66 -5.60 -10.23 4.97
CA PHE A 66 -6.77 -9.89 5.77
C PHE A 66 -7.91 -10.89 5.51
N GLU A 67 -8.15 -11.81 6.44
CA GLU A 67 -9.23 -12.80 6.30
C GLU A 67 -10.63 -12.22 6.57
N LYS A 68 -10.70 -11.06 7.20
CA LYS A 68 -11.95 -10.39 7.61
C LYS A 68 -11.98 -8.95 7.10
N SER A 69 -11.87 -8.79 5.77
CA SER A 69 -12.04 -7.51 5.09
C SER A 69 -13.43 -7.44 4.45
N PHE A 70 -14.21 -6.41 4.81
CA PHE A 70 -15.61 -6.29 4.40
C PHE A 70 -15.84 -5.06 3.53
N CYS A 71 -16.65 -5.23 2.50
CA CYS A 71 -17.15 -4.12 1.71
C CYS A 71 -18.32 -3.45 2.44
N SER A 72 -18.20 -2.16 2.73
CA SER A 72 -19.24 -1.41 3.44
C SER A 72 -20.46 -1.08 2.59
N ASN A 73 -20.33 -1.11 1.27
CA ASN A 73 -21.42 -0.94 0.32
C ASN A 73 -21.09 -1.71 -0.97
N SER A 74 -21.92 -2.67 -1.34
CA SER A 74 -21.67 -3.62 -2.45
C SER A 74 -22.02 -3.08 -3.85
N ILE A 75 -22.14 -1.76 -4.02
CA ILE A 75 -22.33 -1.12 -5.32
C ILE A 75 -21.03 -0.41 -5.73
N CYS A 76 -20.60 -0.59 -6.99
CA CYS A 76 -19.32 -0.12 -7.53
C CYS A 76 -18.99 1.34 -7.15
N GLY A 77 -19.92 2.26 -7.39
CA GLY A 77 -19.74 3.67 -7.10
C GLY A 77 -19.63 3.96 -5.60
N PRO A 78 -20.68 3.65 -4.80
CA PRO A 78 -20.68 3.81 -3.35
C PRO A 78 -19.50 3.14 -2.63
N SER A 79 -19.08 1.95 -3.05
CA SER A 79 -17.89 1.25 -2.52
C SER A 79 -16.63 2.11 -2.65
N ARG A 80 -16.37 2.62 -3.87
CA ARG A 80 -15.23 3.49 -4.14
C ARG A 80 -15.31 4.80 -3.37
N ALA A 81 -16.50 5.38 -3.22
CA ALA A 81 -16.69 6.59 -2.42
C ALA A 81 -16.36 6.37 -0.94
N VAL A 82 -16.70 5.21 -0.35
CA VAL A 82 -16.32 4.90 1.03
C VAL A 82 -14.80 4.79 1.18
N ILE A 83 -14.12 4.13 0.23
CA ILE A 83 -12.66 3.99 0.23
C ILE A 83 -11.97 5.35 0.15
N LEU A 84 -12.40 6.21 -0.79
CA LEU A 84 -11.77 7.51 -1.04
C LEU A 84 -12.04 8.53 0.08
N SER A 85 -13.23 8.48 0.69
CA SER A 85 -13.62 9.45 1.72
C SER A 85 -13.33 9.01 3.16
N GLY A 86 -13.07 7.71 3.38
CA GLY A 86 -12.97 7.12 4.72
C GLY A 86 -14.27 7.18 5.53
N LYS A 87 -15.42 7.36 4.86
CA LYS A 87 -16.74 7.57 5.49
C LYS A 87 -17.75 6.60 4.91
N HIS A 88 -18.62 6.02 5.75
CA HIS A 88 -19.77 5.24 5.29
C HIS A 88 -20.68 6.04 4.34
N SER A 89 -21.42 5.36 3.45
CA SER A 89 -22.29 5.99 2.46
C SER A 89 -23.27 7.01 3.05
N HIS A 90 -23.85 6.74 4.23
CA HIS A 90 -24.76 7.66 4.91
C HIS A 90 -24.08 8.97 5.40
N LYS A 91 -22.75 9.02 5.45
CA LYS A 91 -21.96 10.21 5.81
C LYS A 91 -21.35 10.92 4.60
N ASN A 92 -21.04 10.18 3.53
CA ASN A 92 -20.48 10.78 2.31
C ASN A 92 -21.53 11.16 1.27
N GLY A 93 -22.78 10.70 1.41
CA GLY A 93 -23.92 11.07 0.57
C GLY A 93 -24.04 10.28 -0.73
N PHE A 94 -23.08 9.41 -1.07
CA PHE A 94 -23.10 8.60 -2.29
C PHE A 94 -23.61 7.19 -1.99
N MET A 95 -24.90 6.96 -2.29
CA MET A 95 -25.63 5.75 -1.89
C MET A 95 -25.95 4.79 -3.05
N ASN A 96 -25.96 5.27 -4.29
CA ASN A 96 -26.29 4.51 -5.50
C ASN A 96 -25.20 4.67 -6.56
#